data_AF-A0A352VSF9-F1
#
_entry.id   AF-A0A352VSF9-F1
#
_cell.length_a   1.000
_cell.length_b   1.000
_cell.length_c   1.000
_cell.angle_alpha   90.00
_cell.angle_beta   90.00
_cell.angle_gamma   90.00
#
_symmetry.space_group_name_H-M   'P 1'
#
loop_
_entity.id
_entity.type
_entity.pdbx_description
1 polymer ?
#
loop_
_entity_poly.entity_id
_entity_poly.type
_entity_poly.pdbx_seq_one_letter_code
_entity_poly.pdbx_strand_id
1 'polypeptide(L)'
;SFPTEVFTIAAQVRLATPGSRAAIIARGEDDNSFNLSWQMYVGRTGSLEVMLEASNEDNYCYPNNDCVPQGVCESDDMFVADGMWHHVAITRDVSGTLVFYVDGAERARCTGTGTPSSNNRKSLSIGSTHGQIGPLPPGGVEPPIWFFPGEIENPAMWSRSLSAADVLAVHEAGVDIGSADLKGYWSLNEGEGQTVFDRSPAANHGYRGGQPAADSADPTWVN
;
A
#
# COMPACT_ATOMS: atom_id res chain seq x y z
N SER A 1 -3.35 -10.74 -12.36
CA SER A 1 -3.47 -9.29 -12.17
C SER A 1 -3.88 -9.02 -10.73
N PHE A 2 -3.41 -7.93 -10.14
CA PHE A 2 -3.86 -7.51 -8.81
C PHE A 2 -5.26 -6.89 -8.90
N PRO A 3 -6.08 -6.93 -7.84
CA PRO A 3 -7.38 -6.27 -7.78
C PRO A 3 -7.25 -4.75 -7.64
N THR A 4 -8.22 -3.99 -8.16
CA THR A 4 -8.25 -2.51 -8.10
C THR A 4 -9.38 -1.98 -7.25
N GLU A 5 -10.55 -2.62 -7.29
CA GLU A 5 -11.77 -2.09 -6.69
C GLU A 5 -12.13 -2.79 -5.37
N VAL A 6 -11.94 -4.11 -5.29
CA VAL A 6 -12.21 -4.90 -4.07
C VAL A 6 -10.93 -5.57 -3.65
N PHE A 7 -10.41 -5.19 -2.49
CA PHE A 7 -9.12 -5.68 -2.03
C PHE A 7 -8.97 -5.61 -0.52
N THR A 8 -7.97 -6.33 -0.04
CA THR A 8 -7.33 -6.05 1.24
C THR A 8 -5.84 -5.95 1.00
N ILE A 9 -5.21 -4.98 1.65
CA ILE A 9 -3.75 -4.85 1.71
C ILE A 9 -3.35 -4.77 3.16
N ALA A 10 -2.24 -5.42 3.52
CA ALA A 10 -1.71 -5.41 4.87
C ALA A 10 -0.18 -5.46 4.85
N ALA A 11 0.45 -4.96 5.90
CA ALA A 11 1.88 -5.09 6.15
C ALA A 11 2.18 -4.91 7.65
N GLN A 12 3.33 -5.40 8.08
CA GLN A 12 3.97 -4.94 9.30
C GLN A 12 4.87 -3.74 8.95
N VAL A 13 4.82 -2.68 9.76
CA VAL A 13 5.62 -1.46 9.54
C VAL A 13 6.28 -1.00 10.82
N ARG A 14 7.50 -0.47 10.70
CA ARG A 14 8.23 0.22 11.77
C ARG A 14 8.90 1.46 11.23
N LEU A 15 8.48 2.63 11.71
CA LEU A 15 9.07 3.91 11.34
C LEU A 15 8.89 4.95 12.45
N ALA A 16 9.78 5.95 12.49
CA ALA A 16 9.50 7.20 13.20
C ALA A 16 8.69 8.14 12.31
N THR A 17 8.13 9.21 12.89
CA THR A 17 7.34 10.20 12.15
C THR A 17 8.12 10.73 10.92
N PRO A 18 7.62 10.51 9.69
CA PRO A 18 8.44 10.64 8.49
C PRO A 18 8.66 12.10 8.03
N GLY A 19 7.82 13.06 8.43
CA GLY A 19 7.86 14.46 7.96
C GLY A 19 7.46 14.66 6.48
N SER A 20 7.44 13.59 5.70
CA SER A 20 6.90 13.46 4.34
C SER A 20 5.88 12.30 4.30
N ARG A 21 5.23 12.08 3.16
CA ARG A 21 4.43 10.86 2.97
C ARG A 21 5.38 9.68 2.73
N ALA A 22 5.05 8.52 3.32
CA ALA A 22 5.85 7.31 3.27
C ALA A 22 5.00 6.13 2.76
N ALA A 23 5.16 5.74 1.50
CA ALA A 23 4.36 4.71 0.85
C ALA A 23 4.73 3.31 1.35
N ILE A 24 3.72 2.51 1.68
CA ILE A 24 3.89 1.12 2.15
C ILE A 24 3.66 0.17 0.98
N ILE A 25 2.47 0.22 0.39
CA ILE A 25 2.08 -0.58 -0.80
C ILE A 25 1.34 0.35 -1.75
N ALA A 26 1.77 0.39 -3.01
CA ALA A 26 1.18 1.28 -4.01
C ALA A 26 1.03 0.60 -5.37
N ARG A 27 0.06 1.09 -6.13
CA ARG A 27 -0.21 0.70 -7.51
C ARG A 27 -0.61 1.92 -8.36
N GLY A 28 0.11 2.15 -9.46
CA GLY A 28 -0.12 3.29 -10.37
C GLY A 28 0.09 3.00 -11.85
N GLU A 29 0.06 4.04 -12.68
CA GLU A 29 0.44 4.06 -14.11
C GLU A 29 1.77 4.79 -14.34
N ASP A 30 2.28 4.60 -15.56
CA ASP A 30 3.25 5.48 -16.23
C ASP A 30 3.08 5.24 -17.74
N ASP A 31 1.85 5.44 -18.21
CA ASP A 31 1.51 5.37 -19.63
C ASP A 31 1.20 6.75 -20.21
N ASN A 32 1.78 7.81 -19.63
CA ASN A 32 1.61 9.21 -20.02
C ASN A 32 0.24 9.81 -19.65
N SER A 33 -0.43 9.20 -18.67
CA SER A 33 -1.57 9.77 -17.96
C SER A 33 -1.22 9.85 -16.47
N PHE A 34 -1.68 10.89 -15.75
CA PHE A 34 -1.36 11.12 -14.34
C PHE A 34 -1.99 10.08 -13.39
N ASN A 35 -2.38 8.91 -13.92
CA ASN A 35 -3.31 7.99 -13.32
C ASN A 35 -2.67 7.04 -12.28
N LEU A 36 -2.80 7.30 -10.99
CA LEU A 36 -2.64 6.33 -9.92
C LEU A 36 -3.90 5.45 -9.80
N SER A 37 -3.79 4.27 -9.19
CA SER A 37 -4.98 3.50 -8.79
C SER A 37 -5.24 3.71 -7.31
N TRP A 38 -4.26 3.32 -6.49
CA TRP A 38 -4.31 3.53 -5.05
C TRP A 38 -2.93 3.37 -4.41
N GLN A 39 -2.77 3.95 -3.23
CA GLN A 39 -1.55 3.83 -2.43
C GLN A 39 -1.87 3.92 -0.95
N MET A 40 -1.41 2.93 -0.19
CA MET A 40 -1.40 2.93 1.28
C MET A 40 -0.08 3.52 1.76
N TYR A 41 -0.16 4.49 2.66
CA TYR A 41 1.02 5.23 3.12
C TYR A 41 0.85 5.72 4.56
N VAL A 42 1.96 6.11 5.17
CA VAL A 42 1.96 6.87 6.42
C VAL A 42 2.06 8.35 6.08
N GLY A 43 1.11 9.14 6.56
CA GLY A 43 1.06 10.58 6.41
C GLY A 43 2.22 11.28 7.10
N ARG A 44 2.39 12.57 6.81
CA ARG A 44 3.53 13.38 7.31
C ARG A 44 3.61 13.43 8.84
N THR A 45 2.47 13.30 9.49
CA THR A 45 2.29 13.32 10.94
C THR A 45 2.32 11.92 11.57
N GLY A 46 2.48 10.86 10.78
CA GLY A 46 2.64 9.49 11.29
C GLY A 46 1.40 8.61 11.31
N SER A 47 0.26 9.08 10.77
CA SER A 47 -0.97 8.29 10.71
C SER A 47 -1.09 7.49 9.41
N LEU A 48 -1.68 6.30 9.48
CA LEU A 48 -1.96 5.48 8.30
C LEU A 48 -3.09 6.11 7.46
N GLU A 49 -2.87 6.17 6.15
CA GLU A 49 -3.78 6.76 5.16
C GLU A 49 -3.80 5.93 3.87
N VAL A 50 -4.83 6.14 3.04
CA VAL A 50 -4.86 5.67 1.65
C VAL A 50 -5.32 6.80 0.74
N MET A 51 -4.68 6.89 -0.42
CA MET A 51 -5.13 7.73 -1.53
C MET A 51 -5.65 6.80 -2.62
N LEU A 52 -6.85 7.07 -3.10
CA LEU A 52 -7.43 6.47 -4.30
C LEU A 52 -7.44 7.55 -5.37
N GLU A 53 -6.97 7.21 -6.56
CA GLU A 53 -7.16 8.09 -7.71
C GLU A 53 -8.14 7.47 -8.68
N ALA A 54 -9.14 8.25 -9.07
CA ALA A 54 -10.21 7.78 -9.93
C ALA A 54 -9.89 8.01 -11.41
N SER A 55 -10.70 7.42 -12.29
CA SER A 55 -10.53 7.53 -13.75
C SER A 55 -10.65 8.96 -14.30
N ASN A 56 -11.08 9.91 -13.47
CA ASN A 56 -11.14 11.34 -13.79
C ASN A 56 -9.92 12.12 -13.26
N GLU A 57 -8.87 11.43 -12.81
CA GLU A 57 -7.62 12.00 -12.28
C GLU A 57 -7.79 12.74 -10.94
N ASP A 58 -8.94 12.59 -10.28
CA ASP A 58 -9.15 13.13 -8.94
C ASP A 58 -8.54 12.21 -7.88
N ASN A 59 -7.77 12.81 -6.98
CA ASN A 59 -7.20 12.15 -5.82
C ASN A 59 -8.11 12.30 -4.60
N TYR A 60 -8.55 11.18 -4.05
CA TYR A 60 -9.35 11.10 -2.82
C TYR A 60 -8.52 10.47 -1.70
N CYS A 61 -8.43 11.13 -0.54
CA CYS A 61 -7.54 10.74 0.54
C CYS A 61 -8.32 10.46 1.82
N TYR A 62 -8.03 9.33 2.45
CA TYR A 62 -8.78 8.79 3.59
C TYR A 62 -7.82 8.42 4.74
N PRO A 63 -8.23 8.59 6.00
CA PRO A 63 -9.55 9.06 6.45
C PRO A 63 -9.71 10.60 6.48
N ASN A 64 -8.63 11.36 6.26
CA ASN A 64 -8.59 12.79 6.54
C ASN A 64 -9.31 13.69 5.52
N ASN A 65 -9.72 13.17 4.35
CA ASN A 65 -10.35 13.95 3.26
C ASN A 65 -9.55 15.21 2.88
N ASP A 66 -8.21 15.15 2.93
CA ASP A 66 -7.29 16.27 2.71
C ASP A 66 -6.87 16.47 1.24
N CYS A 67 -7.44 15.67 0.34
CA CYS A 67 -7.36 15.82 -1.12
C CYS A 67 -8.71 16.34 -1.65
N VAL A 68 -9.23 15.84 -2.78
CA VAL A 68 -10.62 16.13 -3.17
C VAL A 68 -11.54 15.50 -2.11
N PRO A 69 -12.36 16.27 -1.38
CA PRO A 69 -13.20 15.68 -0.33
C PRO A 69 -14.30 14.82 -0.95
N GLN A 70 -14.44 13.58 -0.49
CA GLN A 70 -15.52 12.67 -0.91
C GLN A 70 -15.81 11.65 0.18
N GLY A 71 -17.08 11.29 0.35
CA GLY A 71 -17.50 10.29 1.33
C GLY A 71 -17.51 10.80 2.77
N VAL A 72 -17.79 9.90 3.70
CA VAL A 72 -17.85 10.17 5.14
C VAL A 72 -17.01 9.15 5.86
N CYS A 73 -16.12 9.61 6.74
CA CYS A 73 -15.26 8.79 7.58
C CYS A 73 -15.59 8.97 9.05
N GLU A 74 -15.71 7.85 9.76
CA GLU A 74 -15.59 7.78 11.21
C GLU A 74 -14.20 7.24 11.52
N SER A 75 -13.38 7.98 12.28
CA SER A 75 -12.01 7.58 12.59
C SER A 75 -11.64 7.84 14.05
N ASP A 76 -10.80 6.96 14.57
CA ASP A 76 -10.07 7.05 15.83
C ASP A 76 -8.57 7.28 15.54
N ASP A 77 -7.71 7.12 16.54
CA ASP A 77 -6.27 7.21 16.37
C ASP A 77 -5.73 6.19 15.35
N MET A 78 -5.07 6.74 14.33
CA MET A 78 -4.45 6.03 13.21
C MET A 78 -2.91 6.11 13.26
N PHE A 79 -2.33 6.67 14.33
CA PHE A 79 -0.88 6.88 14.47
C PHE A 79 -0.12 5.55 14.58
N VAL A 80 0.90 5.37 13.74
CA VAL A 80 1.74 4.16 13.65
C VAL A 80 3.24 4.48 13.58
N ALA A 81 3.62 5.75 13.68
CA ALA A 81 4.98 6.22 13.46
C ALA A 81 5.70 6.58 14.78
N ASP A 82 5.55 5.71 15.77
CA ASP A 82 6.14 5.84 17.12
C ASP A 82 7.50 5.13 17.25
N GLY A 83 7.99 4.50 16.17
CA GLY A 83 9.22 3.72 16.14
C GLY A 83 9.04 2.24 16.55
N MET A 84 7.82 1.80 16.85
CA MET A 84 7.48 0.41 17.15
C MET A 84 6.91 -0.30 15.91
N TRP A 85 6.82 -1.63 16.01
CA TRP A 85 6.15 -2.43 14.99
C TRP A 85 4.65 -2.32 15.12
N HIS A 86 3.97 -2.04 14.00
CA HIS A 86 2.52 -2.08 13.88
C HIS A 86 2.09 -2.92 12.71
N HIS A 87 1.04 -3.70 12.91
CA HIS A 87 0.33 -4.33 11.80
C HIS A 87 -0.71 -3.36 11.25
N VAL A 88 -0.58 -3.00 9.98
CA VAL A 88 -1.51 -2.10 9.29
C VAL A 88 -2.26 -2.85 8.20
N ALA A 89 -3.57 -2.64 8.11
CA ALA A 89 -4.36 -3.19 7.02
C ALA A 89 -5.47 -2.23 6.57
N ILE A 90 -5.81 -2.30 5.28
CA ILE A 90 -6.92 -1.57 4.69
C ILE A 90 -7.73 -2.52 3.82
N THR A 91 -9.04 -2.58 4.07
CA THR A 91 -10.00 -3.36 3.28
C THR A 91 -10.88 -2.41 2.47
N ARG A 92 -11.16 -2.74 1.20
CA ARG A 92 -12.17 -2.09 0.37
C ARG A 92 -13.17 -3.13 -0.14
N ASP A 93 -14.44 -2.93 0.15
CA ASP A 93 -15.51 -3.82 -0.32
C ASP A 93 -16.15 -3.36 -1.65
N VAL A 94 -17.09 -4.18 -2.16
CA VAL A 94 -17.82 -3.92 -3.41
C VAL A 94 -18.68 -2.64 -3.36
N SER A 95 -19.02 -2.15 -2.17
CA SER A 95 -19.78 -0.91 -2.00
C SER A 95 -18.87 0.33 -1.99
N GLY A 96 -17.55 0.13 -2.03
CA GLY A 96 -16.58 1.20 -1.84
C GLY A 96 -16.44 1.62 -0.38
N THR A 97 -16.77 0.77 0.58
CA THR A 97 -16.45 1.04 1.99
C THR A 97 -14.98 0.71 2.23
N LEU A 98 -14.22 1.69 2.71
CA LEU A 98 -12.87 1.50 3.23
C LEU A 98 -12.92 1.27 4.74
N VAL A 99 -12.17 0.29 5.23
CA VAL A 99 -11.97 0.07 6.67
C VAL A 99 -10.48 -0.08 6.94
N PHE A 100 -10.01 0.64 7.95
CA PHE A 100 -8.61 0.70 8.35
C PHE A 100 -8.41 -0.03 9.66
N TYR A 101 -7.31 -0.76 9.77
CA TYR A 101 -6.97 -1.52 10.95
C TYR A 101 -5.52 -1.23 11.35
N VAL A 102 -5.31 -1.07 12.65
CA VAL A 102 -4.00 -1.00 13.29
C VAL A 102 -3.97 -2.03 14.40
N ASP A 103 -2.98 -2.92 14.38
CA ASP A 103 -2.81 -4.03 15.33
C ASP A 103 -4.06 -4.91 15.45
N GLY A 104 -4.69 -5.17 14.29
CA GLY A 104 -5.89 -6.01 14.18
C GLY A 104 -7.20 -5.31 14.58
N ALA A 105 -7.14 -4.12 15.19
CA ALA A 105 -8.32 -3.36 15.60
C ALA A 105 -8.77 -2.37 14.51
N GLU A 106 -10.07 -2.29 14.26
CA GLU A 106 -10.66 -1.27 13.37
C GLU A 106 -10.46 0.13 13.96
N ARG A 107 -9.90 1.04 13.17
CA ARG A 107 -9.60 2.42 13.56
C ARG A 107 -10.31 3.46 12.72
N ALA A 108 -10.70 3.13 11.49
CA ALA A 108 -11.51 4.03 10.67
C ALA A 108 -12.39 3.27 9.69
N ARG A 109 -13.54 3.87 9.38
CA ARG A 109 -14.51 3.39 8.39
C ARG A 109 -14.99 4.55 7.54
N CYS A 110 -14.78 4.45 6.23
CA CYS A 110 -15.17 5.46 5.26
C CYS A 110 -16.17 4.89 4.25
N THR A 111 -17.29 5.56 4.07
CA THR A 111 -18.34 5.20 3.10
C THR A 111 -18.46 6.25 2.00
N GLY A 112 -18.99 5.86 0.83
CA GLY A 112 -19.11 6.77 -0.31
C GLY A 112 -17.76 7.21 -0.87
N THR A 113 -16.75 6.34 -0.81
CA THR A 113 -15.39 6.66 -1.24
C THR A 113 -15.28 6.72 -2.78
N GLY A 114 -14.16 7.25 -3.27
CA GLY A 114 -13.82 7.22 -4.70
C GLY A 114 -13.68 5.79 -5.25
N THR A 115 -13.83 5.64 -6.56
CA THR A 115 -13.55 4.38 -7.26
C THR A 115 -12.16 4.44 -7.86
N PRO A 116 -11.22 3.57 -7.44
CA PRO A 116 -9.88 3.52 -8.01
C PRO A 116 -9.91 3.28 -9.52
N SER A 117 -9.03 3.98 -10.25
CA SER A 117 -8.88 3.77 -11.69
C SER A 117 -8.55 2.30 -11.99
N SER A 118 -9.24 1.75 -12.99
CA SER A 118 -8.92 0.43 -13.54
C SER A 118 -7.75 0.47 -14.53
N ASN A 119 -7.35 1.66 -14.98
CA ASN A 119 -6.14 1.84 -15.78
C ASN A 119 -4.94 1.81 -14.82
N ASN A 120 -4.25 0.67 -14.76
CA ASN A 120 -2.97 0.52 -14.08
C ASN A 120 -2.06 -0.39 -14.92
N ARG A 121 -0.87 0.10 -15.28
CA ARG A 121 0.14 -0.68 -16.03
C ARG A 121 1.48 -0.73 -15.32
N LYS A 122 1.67 -0.07 -14.18
CA LYS A 122 2.86 -0.32 -13.34
C LYS A 122 2.69 -1.55 -12.47
N SER A 123 3.85 -2.14 -12.19
CA SER A 123 4.00 -3.13 -11.14
C SER A 123 3.56 -2.55 -9.79
N LEU A 124 3.09 -3.43 -8.92
CA LEU A 124 2.93 -3.12 -7.50
C LEU A 124 4.30 -2.71 -6.94
N SER A 125 4.36 -1.61 -6.18
CA SER A 125 5.56 -1.19 -5.45
C SER A 125 5.35 -1.32 -3.94
N ILE A 126 6.44 -1.63 -3.25
CA ILE A 126 6.49 -1.75 -1.78
C ILE A 126 7.60 -0.83 -1.30
N GLY A 127 7.31 0.03 -0.32
CA GLY A 127 8.26 1.00 0.22
C GLY A 127 8.48 2.25 -0.64
N SER A 128 7.72 2.42 -1.73
CA SER A 128 7.67 3.63 -2.55
C SER A 128 6.38 3.66 -3.38
N THR A 129 6.10 4.80 -3.99
CA THR A 129 5.08 4.92 -5.05
C THR A 129 5.70 5.54 -6.29
N HIS A 130 5.07 5.33 -7.43
CA HIS A 130 5.40 6.03 -8.67
C HIS A 130 4.37 7.13 -8.86
N GLY A 131 4.81 8.32 -9.26
CA GLY A 131 3.94 9.49 -9.36
C GLY A 131 4.78 10.78 -9.35
N GLN A 132 4.42 11.77 -10.15
CA GLN A 132 4.93 13.13 -10.00
C GLN A 132 3.80 14.12 -9.66
N ILE A 133 4.04 14.98 -8.67
CA ILE A 133 3.32 16.26 -8.55
C ILE A 133 4.10 17.32 -9.34
N GLY A 134 3.80 17.51 -10.63
CA GLY A 134 4.45 18.52 -11.49
C GLY A 134 4.80 18.04 -12.91
N PRO A 135 5.50 18.87 -13.72
CA PRO A 135 5.77 18.56 -15.13
C PRO A 135 6.81 17.44 -15.32
N LEU A 136 6.54 16.51 -16.24
CA LEU A 136 7.37 15.34 -16.54
C LEU A 136 8.85 15.68 -16.76
N PRO A 137 9.78 14.83 -16.29
CA PRO A 137 11.18 14.94 -16.64
C PRO A 137 11.37 14.63 -18.14
N PRO A 138 12.41 15.19 -18.79
CA PRO A 138 12.76 14.82 -20.16
C PRO A 138 12.97 13.30 -20.27
N GLY A 139 12.14 12.63 -21.05
CA GLY A 139 12.15 11.17 -21.18
C GLY A 139 10.91 10.46 -20.64
N GLY A 140 10.02 11.19 -19.95
CA GLY A 140 8.67 10.72 -19.61
C GLY A 140 8.59 9.61 -18.57
N VAL A 141 9.70 9.22 -17.94
CA VAL A 141 9.72 8.23 -16.85
C VAL A 141 9.63 8.96 -15.52
N GLU A 142 8.59 8.68 -14.75
CA GLU A 142 8.43 9.26 -13.42
C GLU A 142 9.33 8.55 -12.40
N PRO A 143 10.16 9.28 -11.64
CA PRO A 143 10.96 8.67 -10.58
C PRO A 143 10.05 8.22 -9.43
N PRO A 144 10.42 7.16 -8.69
CA PRO A 144 9.72 6.80 -7.46
C PRO A 144 9.80 7.94 -6.44
N ILE A 145 8.71 8.12 -5.69
CA ILE A 145 8.55 9.11 -4.62
C ILE A 145 8.01 8.44 -3.36
N TRP A 146 7.94 9.22 -2.27
CA TRP A 146 7.40 8.81 -0.97
C TRP A 146 8.07 7.54 -0.44
N PHE A 147 9.39 7.45 -0.60
CA PHE A 147 10.18 6.37 -0.04
C PHE A 147 9.89 6.19 1.45
N PHE A 148 9.68 4.94 1.85
CA PHE A 148 9.39 4.59 3.23
C PHE A 148 10.65 4.68 4.09
N PRO A 149 10.71 5.58 5.09
CA PRO A 149 11.90 5.80 5.90
C PRO A 149 11.90 4.88 7.13
N GLY A 150 11.82 3.58 6.90
CA GLY A 150 11.68 2.58 7.95
C GLY A 150 11.73 1.16 7.42
N GLU A 151 11.17 0.24 8.18
CA GLU A 151 11.14 -1.18 7.87
C GLU A 151 9.73 -1.64 7.56
N ILE A 152 9.62 -2.52 6.56
CA ILE A 152 8.37 -3.15 6.13
C ILE A 152 8.60 -4.65 6.16
N GLU A 153 7.67 -5.39 6.74
CA GLU A 153 7.65 -6.85 6.76
C GLU A 153 6.28 -7.39 6.36
N ASN A 154 6.26 -8.61 5.83
CA ASN A 154 5.02 -9.33 5.51
C ASN A 154 3.95 -8.56 4.69
N PRO A 155 4.29 -7.69 3.70
CA PRO A 155 3.29 -7.12 2.83
C PRO A 155 2.48 -8.21 2.11
N ALA A 156 1.16 -8.06 2.15
CA ALA A 156 0.21 -9.01 1.61
C ALA A 156 -0.98 -8.33 0.95
N MET A 157 -1.56 -9.02 -0.03
CA MET A 157 -2.69 -8.51 -0.80
C MET A 157 -3.70 -9.62 -1.12
N TRP A 158 -4.99 -9.33 -0.93
CA TRP A 158 -6.11 -10.21 -1.27
C TRP A 158 -7.05 -9.57 -2.28
N SER A 159 -7.70 -10.38 -3.11
CA SER A 159 -8.77 -9.97 -4.05
C SER A 159 -10.17 -9.93 -3.43
N ARG A 160 -10.25 -9.81 -2.11
CA ARG A 160 -11.49 -9.64 -1.36
C ARG A 160 -11.30 -8.66 -0.22
N SER A 161 -12.42 -8.12 0.27
CA SER A 161 -12.45 -7.46 1.56
C SER A 161 -12.40 -8.52 2.67
N LEU A 162 -11.35 -8.49 3.50
CA LEU A 162 -11.24 -9.33 4.69
C LEU A 162 -12.24 -8.84 5.75
N SER A 163 -12.80 -9.78 6.52
CA SER A 163 -13.58 -9.40 7.71
C SER A 163 -12.67 -8.90 8.83
N ALA A 164 -13.21 -8.17 9.81
CA ALA A 164 -12.43 -7.75 10.98
C ALA A 164 -11.78 -8.95 11.71
N ALA A 165 -12.49 -10.09 11.79
CA ALA A 165 -11.95 -11.32 12.37
C ALA A 165 -10.81 -11.92 11.53
N ASP A 166 -10.92 -11.87 10.20
CA ASP A 166 -9.82 -12.32 9.31
C ASP A 166 -8.60 -11.41 9.46
N VAL A 167 -8.78 -10.08 9.54
CA VAL A 167 -7.67 -9.13 9.73
C VAL A 167 -6.99 -9.34 11.08
N LEU A 168 -7.76 -9.57 12.14
CA LEU A 168 -7.22 -9.93 13.46
C LEU A 168 -6.44 -11.24 13.41
N ALA A 169 -6.95 -12.26 12.71
CA ALA A 169 -6.24 -13.52 12.54
C ALA A 169 -4.92 -13.34 11.77
N VAL A 170 -4.88 -12.48 10.75
CA VAL A 170 -3.64 -12.12 10.05
C VAL A 170 -2.65 -11.45 10.99
N HIS A 171 -3.12 -10.54 11.86
CA HIS A 171 -2.27 -9.89 12.86
C HIS A 171 -1.69 -10.87 13.88
N GLU A 172 -2.50 -11.77 14.43
CA GLU A 172 -2.12 -12.66 15.53
C GLU A 172 -1.36 -13.91 15.07
N ALA A 173 -1.73 -14.48 13.92
CA ALA A 173 -1.24 -15.77 13.44
C ALA A 173 -0.48 -15.70 12.11
N GLY A 174 -0.47 -14.55 11.45
CA GLY A 174 0.16 -14.35 10.14
C GLY A 174 -0.73 -14.72 8.95
N VAL A 175 -0.16 -14.64 7.76
CA VAL A 175 -0.88 -14.82 6.49
C VAL A 175 -1.09 -16.32 6.19
N ASP A 176 -2.35 -16.72 5.98
CA ASP A 176 -2.66 -18.03 5.41
C ASP A 176 -2.32 -18.08 3.91
N ILE A 177 -1.17 -18.67 3.59
CA ILE A 177 -0.68 -18.83 2.22
C ILE A 177 -1.53 -19.77 1.35
N GLY A 178 -2.44 -20.55 1.94
CA GLY A 178 -3.37 -21.42 1.23
C GLY A 178 -4.61 -20.72 0.69
N SER A 179 -4.85 -19.46 1.07
CA SER A 179 -6.02 -18.70 0.64
C SER A 179 -6.03 -18.46 -0.87
N ALA A 180 -7.09 -18.91 -1.55
CA ALA A 180 -7.26 -18.73 -3.00
C ALA A 180 -7.38 -17.24 -3.42
N ASP A 181 -7.81 -16.40 -2.49
CA ASP A 181 -7.97 -14.95 -2.70
C ASP A 181 -6.67 -14.19 -2.45
N LEU A 182 -5.63 -14.82 -1.89
CA LEU A 182 -4.31 -14.21 -1.71
C LEU A 182 -3.63 -14.04 -3.07
N LYS A 183 -3.30 -12.79 -3.43
CA LYS A 183 -2.68 -12.40 -4.71
C LYS A 183 -1.23 -12.02 -4.60
N GLY A 184 -0.74 -11.79 -3.40
CA GLY A 184 0.67 -11.57 -3.12
C GLY A 184 0.93 -11.67 -1.63
N TYR A 185 2.03 -12.30 -1.27
CA TYR A 185 2.58 -12.28 0.09
C TYR A 185 4.09 -12.34 0.00
N TRP A 186 4.76 -11.26 0.36
CA TRP A 186 6.22 -11.18 0.34
C TRP A 186 6.69 -11.07 1.78
N SER A 187 7.34 -12.11 2.31
CA SER A 187 7.78 -12.13 3.71
C SER A 187 8.90 -11.12 3.99
N LEU A 188 9.66 -10.75 2.95
CA LEU A 188 10.82 -9.84 3.02
C LEU A 188 11.91 -10.32 4.00
N ASN A 189 12.12 -11.64 4.06
CA ASN A 189 13.07 -12.29 4.97
C ASN A 189 14.13 -13.11 4.22
N GLU A 190 14.34 -12.84 2.93
CA GLU A 190 15.37 -13.49 2.12
C GLU A 190 16.80 -13.19 2.63
N GLY A 191 17.00 -12.04 3.28
CA GLY A 191 18.26 -11.64 3.93
C GLY A 191 19.39 -11.24 2.98
N GLU A 192 19.35 -11.69 1.73
CA GLU A 192 20.31 -11.32 0.69
C GLU A 192 19.72 -11.41 -0.73
N GLY A 193 20.50 -10.93 -1.71
CA GLY A 193 20.13 -11.03 -3.11
C GLY A 193 19.07 -10.01 -3.56
N GLN A 194 18.66 -10.15 -4.82
CA GLN A 194 17.75 -9.21 -5.49
C GLN A 194 16.30 -9.70 -5.55
N THR A 195 16.08 -11.01 -5.58
CA THR A 195 14.75 -11.59 -5.76
C THR A 195 13.95 -11.51 -4.47
N VAL A 196 12.71 -11.03 -4.58
CA VAL A 196 11.72 -11.01 -3.51
C VAL A 196 10.64 -12.05 -3.83
N PHE A 197 10.54 -13.11 -3.04
CA PHE A 197 9.64 -14.21 -3.37
C PHE A 197 8.23 -13.95 -2.87
N ASP A 198 7.28 -13.86 -3.81
CA ASP A 198 5.86 -14.07 -3.50
C ASP A 198 5.62 -15.53 -3.05
N ARG A 199 5.20 -15.69 -1.80
CA ARG A 199 4.85 -16.95 -1.14
C ARG A 199 3.39 -17.33 -1.32
N SER A 200 2.59 -16.50 -1.99
CA SER A 200 1.21 -16.82 -2.35
C SER A 200 1.14 -17.79 -3.54
N PRO A 201 -0.03 -18.41 -3.78
CA PRO A 201 -0.25 -19.23 -4.98
C PRO A 201 -0.11 -18.47 -6.30
N ALA A 202 -0.11 -17.14 -6.27
CA ALA A 202 -0.02 -16.30 -7.46
C ALA A 202 1.41 -16.15 -8.01
N ALA A 203 2.44 -16.43 -7.19
CA ALA A 203 3.85 -16.40 -7.57
C ALA A 203 4.30 -15.10 -8.29
N ASN A 204 3.75 -13.95 -7.88
CA ASN A 204 4.13 -12.62 -8.36
C ASN A 204 5.45 -12.16 -7.72
N HIS A 205 6.54 -12.89 -7.99
CA HIS A 205 7.86 -12.54 -7.47
C HIS A 205 8.30 -11.14 -7.95
N GLY A 206 8.99 -10.42 -7.08
CA GLY A 206 9.54 -9.09 -7.35
C GLY A 206 11.05 -9.06 -7.27
N TYR A 207 11.60 -7.85 -7.33
CA TYR A 207 13.01 -7.58 -7.06
C TYR A 207 13.15 -6.28 -6.26
N ARG A 208 14.32 -6.06 -5.64
CA ARG A 208 14.58 -4.81 -4.91
C ARG A 208 14.91 -3.68 -5.88
N GLY A 209 14.46 -2.47 -5.53
CA GLY A 209 14.74 -1.28 -6.33
C GLY A 209 13.96 -1.20 -7.63
N GLY A 210 14.45 -0.36 -8.54
CA GLY A 210 13.78 -0.04 -9.81
C GLY A 210 14.12 -0.96 -10.98
N GLN A 211 15.09 -1.87 -10.80
CA GLN A 211 15.54 -2.79 -11.85
C GLN A 211 16.00 -4.14 -11.24
N PRO A 212 16.02 -5.24 -12.02
CA PRO A 212 16.44 -6.56 -11.50
C PRO A 212 17.92 -6.64 -11.08
N ALA A 213 18.76 -5.73 -11.57
CA ALA A 213 20.17 -5.67 -11.25
C ALA A 213 20.37 -4.86 -9.97
N ALA A 214 21.25 -5.35 -9.09
CA ALA A 214 21.53 -4.64 -7.85
C ALA A 214 22.16 -3.27 -8.11
N ASP A 215 21.68 -2.25 -7.40
CA ASP A 215 22.30 -0.94 -7.37
C ASP A 215 22.31 -0.32 -5.97
N SER A 216 22.98 0.83 -5.82
CA SER A 216 23.19 1.47 -4.53
C SER A 216 21.96 2.18 -3.96
N ALA A 217 20.90 2.35 -4.76
CA ALA A 217 19.63 2.92 -4.35
C ALA A 217 18.63 1.84 -3.88
N ASP A 218 18.99 0.56 -4.00
CA ASP A 218 18.15 -0.54 -3.53
C ASP A 218 17.90 -0.48 -2.01
N PRO A 219 16.70 -0.87 -1.55
CA PRO A 219 16.46 -1.08 -0.14
C PRO A 219 17.38 -2.19 0.41
N THR A 220 17.84 -2.00 1.65
CA THR A 220 18.71 -2.96 2.34
C THR A 220 17.89 -3.98 3.12
N TRP A 221 18.33 -5.23 3.15
CA TRP A 221 17.83 -6.20 4.12
C TRP A 221 18.26 -5.79 5.53
N VAL A 222 17.34 -5.91 6.47
CA VAL A 222 17.58 -5.74 7.92
C VAL A 222 17.44 -7.11 8.57
N ASN A 223 18.28 -7.39 9.57
CA ASN A 223 18.29 -8.66 10.32
C ASN A 223 17.63 -8.49 11.68
#